data_AF-A0A8K0KUR9-F1
#
_entry.id   AF-A0A8K0KUR9-F1
#
_cell.length_a   1.000
_cell.length_b   1.000
_cell.length_c   1.000
_cell.angle_alpha   90.00
_cell.angle_beta   90.00
_cell.angle_gamma   90.00
#
_symmetry.space_group_name_H-M   'P 1'
#
loop_
_entity.id
_entity.type
_entity.pdbx_description
1 polymer ?
#
loop_
_entity_poly.entity_id
_entity_poly.type
_entity_poly.pdbx_seq_one_letter_code
_entity_poly.pdbx_strand_id
1 'polypeptide(L)'
;MQNKTRLELADYEAENLARLQKMFSRKWEFIFMQAEAQSKVDKKRDKLERKVLDSQERAFWDVHRPVPGSVNTTEIDIKKACRVNRPHKAAVGLGVPIIRPITHPPEPVFVPRVPSTASPISEGDEGKEKNGKDGESSSKEGGDEGSDQTTGTASNKEIPTRRVKRWAFGLHELLRDPVGRDHFTRFLDKEFSGENLRFWEAVQELKSLPQSEVQAKVDEIWSEFLAPDASCPINVDSRSNEVTKRNMKNPDRWTFDTAAVRKFSILL
;
A
#
# COMPACT_ATOMS: atom_id res chain seq x y z
N MET A 1 18.87 7.35 -52.94
CA MET A 1 19.98 6.79 -53.76
C MET A 1 19.59 5.54 -54.56
N GLN A 2 18.42 4.91 -54.35
CA GLN A 2 17.93 3.86 -55.24
C GLN A 2 16.56 4.29 -55.79
N ASN A 3 16.47 4.64 -57.07
CA ASN A 3 15.21 4.95 -57.74
C ASN A 3 14.53 3.65 -58.17
N LYS A 4 13.91 2.96 -57.21
CA LYS A 4 13.00 1.84 -57.44
C LYS A 4 11.76 2.10 -56.59
N THR A 5 10.58 2.10 -57.21
CA THR A 5 9.27 2.30 -56.58
C THR A 5 9.00 1.37 -55.38
N ARG A 6 9.72 0.24 -55.26
CA ARG A 6 9.62 -0.70 -54.12
C ARG A 6 10.47 -0.31 -52.89
N LEU A 7 11.32 0.72 -53.01
CA LEU A 7 12.21 1.21 -51.95
C LEU A 7 11.91 2.66 -51.59
N GLU A 8 10.72 3.14 -51.93
CA GLU A 8 10.24 4.43 -51.48
C GLU A 8 10.01 4.38 -49.98
N LEU A 9 10.55 5.39 -49.28
CA LEU A 9 10.33 5.57 -47.84
C LEU A 9 8.84 5.84 -47.62
N ALA A 10 8.24 5.15 -46.66
CA ALA A 10 6.92 5.54 -46.17
C ALA A 10 7.01 6.91 -45.48
N ASP A 11 5.88 7.62 -45.35
CA ASP A 11 5.84 8.99 -44.81
C ASP A 11 6.51 9.09 -43.43
N TYR A 12 6.26 8.14 -42.52
CA TYR A 12 6.86 8.11 -41.20
C TYR A 12 8.39 7.90 -41.25
N GLU A 13 8.90 7.18 -42.25
CA GLU A 13 10.33 6.94 -42.43
C GLU A 13 11.03 8.18 -42.99
N ALA A 14 10.37 8.90 -43.90
CA ALA A 14 10.84 10.18 -44.40
C ALA A 14 10.90 11.23 -43.28
N GLU A 15 9.88 11.30 -42.41
CA GLU A 15 9.90 12.13 -41.22
C GLU A 15 11.04 11.75 -40.26
N ASN A 16 11.25 10.46 -40.02
CA ASN A 16 12.32 9.98 -39.16
C ASN A 16 13.70 10.32 -39.75
N LEU A 17 13.88 10.19 -41.06
CA LEU A 17 15.09 10.61 -41.76
C LEU A 17 15.34 12.12 -41.57
N ALA A 18 14.31 12.95 -41.75
CA ALA A 18 14.42 14.40 -41.54
C ALA A 18 14.81 14.75 -40.09
N ARG A 19 14.22 14.06 -39.11
CA ARG A 19 14.60 14.22 -37.69
C ARG A 19 16.05 13.82 -37.45
N LEU A 20 16.48 12.67 -37.98
CA LEU A 20 17.86 12.17 -37.86
C LEU A 20 18.87 13.10 -38.53
N GLN A 21 18.56 13.64 -39.71
CA GLN A 21 19.39 14.64 -40.41
C GLN A 21 19.58 15.90 -39.56
N LYS A 22 18.51 16.36 -38.91
CA LYS A 22 18.60 17.51 -38.00
C LYS A 22 19.46 17.20 -36.77
N MET A 23 19.24 16.06 -36.13
CA MET A 23 19.96 15.64 -34.92
C MET A 23 21.45 15.37 -35.18
N PHE A 24 21.78 14.76 -36.32
CA PHE A 24 23.14 14.37 -36.68
C PHE A 24 23.76 15.25 -37.77
N SER A 25 23.29 16.49 -37.92
CA SER A 25 23.73 17.44 -38.97
C SER A 25 25.25 17.55 -39.12
N ARG A 26 25.97 17.66 -38.00
CA ARG A 26 27.45 17.76 -37.98
C ARG A 26 28.18 16.49 -38.42
N LYS A 27 27.53 15.33 -38.33
CA LYS A 27 28.08 14.02 -38.72
C LYS A 27 27.45 13.48 -40.01
N TRP A 28 26.56 14.25 -40.65
CA TRP A 28 25.76 13.77 -41.77
C TRP A 28 26.61 13.29 -42.95
N GLU A 29 27.68 14.01 -43.27
CA GLU A 29 28.62 13.62 -44.33
C GLU A 29 29.24 12.24 -44.11
N PHE A 30 29.58 11.90 -42.86
CA PHE A 30 30.11 10.57 -42.54
C PHE A 30 29.05 9.48 -42.70
N ILE A 31 27.82 9.74 -42.23
CA ILE A 31 26.69 8.81 -42.36
C ILE A 31 26.38 8.57 -43.84
N PHE A 32 26.37 9.63 -44.64
CA PHE A 32 26.14 9.58 -46.08
C PHE A 32 27.25 8.80 -46.80
N MET A 33 28.52 9.08 -46.47
CA MET A 33 29.67 8.37 -47.04
C MET A 33 29.61 6.86 -46.74
N GLN A 34 29.21 6.49 -45.52
CA GLN A 34 29.04 5.09 -45.14
C GLN A 34 27.88 4.42 -45.91
N ALA A 35 26.74 5.10 -46.04
CA ALA A 35 25.59 4.60 -46.82
C ALA A 35 25.93 4.45 -48.32
N GLU A 36 26.71 5.37 -48.87
CA GLU A 36 27.17 5.30 -50.27
C GLU A 36 28.14 4.13 -50.50
N ALA A 37 29.08 3.92 -49.58
CA ALA A 37 30.00 2.78 -49.62
C ALA A 37 29.24 1.45 -49.56
N GLN A 38 28.24 1.34 -48.67
CA GLN A 38 27.39 0.16 -48.55
C GLN A 38 26.60 -0.11 -49.85
N SER A 39 25.99 0.93 -50.42
CA SER A 39 25.28 0.85 -51.72
C SER A 39 26.18 0.37 -52.87
N LYS A 40 27.46 0.76 -52.88
CA LYS A 40 28.44 0.28 -53.87
C LYS A 40 28.73 -1.21 -53.72
N VAL A 41 28.78 -1.73 -52.49
CA VAL A 41 28.93 -3.17 -52.22
C VAL A 41 27.69 -3.93 -52.66
N ASP A 42 26.49 -3.45 -52.31
CA ASP A 42 25.23 -4.14 -52.65
C ASP A 42 24.99 -4.19 -54.16
N LYS A 43 25.48 -3.19 -54.90
CA LYS A 43 25.43 -3.20 -56.37
C LYS A 43 26.20 -4.35 -57.03
N LYS A 44 27.24 -4.87 -56.38
CA LYS A 44 28.05 -6.00 -56.88
C LYS A 44 27.40 -7.37 -56.62
N ARG A 45 26.37 -7.43 -55.77
CA ARG A 45 25.64 -8.66 -55.46
C ARG A 45 24.60 -9.02 -56.52
N ASP A 46 24.35 -10.31 -56.63
CA ASP A 46 23.31 -10.86 -57.51
C ASP A 46 21.91 -10.40 -57.08
N LYS A 47 21.00 -10.36 -58.06
CA LYS A 47 19.67 -9.76 -57.90
C LYS A 47 18.82 -10.46 -56.84
N LEU A 48 18.92 -11.78 -56.73
CA LEU A 48 18.16 -12.55 -55.75
C LEU A 48 18.71 -12.34 -54.33
N GLU A 49 20.03 -12.46 -54.17
CA GLU A 49 20.72 -12.25 -52.89
C GLU A 49 20.43 -10.85 -52.34
N ARG A 50 20.55 -9.81 -53.19
CA ARG A 50 20.22 -8.44 -52.79
C ARG A 50 18.78 -8.29 -52.30
N LYS A 51 17.81 -8.92 -52.97
CA LYS A 51 16.41 -8.87 -52.52
C LYS A 51 16.21 -9.52 -51.16
N VAL A 52 16.91 -10.62 -50.89
CA VAL A 52 16.83 -11.32 -49.60
C VAL A 52 17.43 -10.45 -48.49
N LEU A 53 18.63 -9.90 -48.72
CA LEU A 53 19.30 -9.03 -47.74
C LEU A 53 18.51 -7.75 -47.48
N ASP A 54 18.04 -7.06 -48.52
CA ASP A 54 17.19 -5.87 -48.39
C ASP A 54 15.92 -6.18 -47.56
N SER A 55 15.32 -7.36 -47.78
CA SER A 55 14.11 -7.78 -47.04
C SER A 55 14.40 -8.11 -45.58
N GLN A 56 15.55 -8.72 -45.28
CA GLN A 56 15.96 -9.03 -43.90
C GLN A 56 16.28 -7.75 -43.13
N GLU A 57 16.99 -6.81 -43.76
CA GLU A 57 17.30 -5.52 -43.17
C GLU A 57 16.02 -4.71 -42.89
N ARG A 58 15.06 -4.73 -43.83
CA ARG A 58 13.73 -4.13 -43.62
C ARG A 58 13.04 -4.69 -42.38
N ALA A 59 12.95 -6.02 -42.28
CA ALA A 59 12.29 -6.69 -41.17
C ALA A 59 12.97 -6.40 -39.81
N PHE A 60 14.30 -6.27 -39.79
CA PHE A 60 15.03 -5.87 -38.59
C PHE A 60 14.60 -4.47 -38.11
N TRP A 61 14.53 -3.51 -39.03
CA TRP A 61 14.14 -2.14 -38.71
C TRP A 61 12.66 -2.03 -38.32
N ASP A 62 11.77 -2.83 -38.90
CA ASP A 62 10.34 -2.85 -38.53
C ASP A 62 10.12 -3.21 -37.06
N VAL A 63 10.97 -4.07 -36.48
CA VAL A 63 10.91 -4.44 -35.05
C VAL A 63 11.47 -3.34 -34.16
N HIS A 64 12.57 -2.69 -34.56
CA HIS A 64 13.29 -1.73 -33.70
C HIS A 64 12.81 -0.28 -33.87
N ARG A 65 12.14 0.03 -34.99
CA ARG A 65 11.55 1.32 -35.33
C ARG A 65 10.15 1.07 -35.91
N PRO A 66 9.24 0.49 -35.10
CA PRO A 66 7.91 0.11 -35.57
C PRO A 66 7.12 1.33 -36.03
N VAL A 67 6.16 1.09 -36.93
CA VAL A 67 5.22 2.10 -37.42
C VAL A 67 4.55 2.80 -36.22
N PRO A 68 4.41 4.14 -36.23
CA PRO A 68 3.71 4.85 -35.16
C PRO A 68 2.32 4.25 -34.88
N GLY A 69 2.03 3.97 -33.61
CA GLY A 69 0.79 3.31 -33.18
C GLY A 69 0.89 1.78 -33.06
N SER A 70 1.97 1.16 -33.55
CA SER A 70 2.26 -0.26 -33.29
C SER A 70 2.95 -0.46 -31.95
N VAL A 71 2.72 -1.62 -31.32
CA VAL A 71 3.38 -2.00 -30.06
C VAL A 71 4.88 -2.20 -30.30
N ASN A 72 5.71 -1.54 -29.49
CA ASN A 72 7.16 -1.70 -29.54
C ASN A 72 7.61 -2.89 -28.69
N THR A 73 7.90 -4.01 -29.33
CA THR A 73 8.31 -5.26 -28.65
C THR A 73 9.72 -5.22 -28.06
N THR A 74 10.50 -4.18 -28.37
CA THR A 74 11.86 -4.00 -27.83
C THR A 74 11.88 -3.21 -26.53
N GLU A 75 10.74 -2.65 -26.10
CA GLU A 75 10.64 -1.93 -24.84
C GLU A 75 10.81 -2.86 -23.65
N ILE A 76 11.71 -2.47 -22.77
CA ILE A 76 11.99 -3.17 -21.52
C ILE A 76 11.26 -2.43 -20.40
N ASP A 77 10.50 -3.16 -19.59
CA ASP A 77 9.87 -2.62 -18.38
C ASP A 77 10.89 -1.89 -17.50
N ILE A 78 10.48 -0.75 -16.93
CA ILE A 78 11.36 0.14 -16.15
C ILE A 78 12.01 -0.62 -14.99
N LYS A 79 11.27 -1.52 -14.31
CA LYS A 79 11.81 -2.32 -13.20
C LYS A 79 12.84 -3.33 -13.70
N LYS A 80 12.65 -3.89 -14.90
CA LYS A 80 13.62 -4.80 -15.54
C LYS A 80 14.86 -4.04 -16.01
N ALA A 81 14.70 -2.85 -16.60
CA ALA A 81 15.82 -1.99 -16.99
C ALA A 81 16.70 -1.60 -15.80
N CYS A 82 16.09 -1.22 -14.67
CA CYS A 82 16.83 -0.91 -13.44
C CYS A 82 17.60 -2.11 -12.87
N ARG A 83 17.09 -3.34 -13.05
CA ARG A 83 17.79 -4.56 -12.60
C ARG A 83 19.01 -4.87 -13.47
N VAL A 84 18.87 -4.75 -14.79
CA VAL A 84 19.94 -5.04 -15.77
C VAL A 84 21.07 -4.01 -15.66
N ASN A 85 20.74 -2.74 -15.41
CA ASN A 85 21.73 -1.67 -15.24
C ASN A 85 22.19 -1.49 -13.79
N ARG A 86 21.83 -2.41 -12.88
CA ARG A 86 22.34 -2.35 -11.50
C ARG A 86 23.85 -2.62 -11.55
N PRO A 87 24.71 -1.68 -11.16
CA PRO A 87 26.13 -1.96 -11.10
C PRO A 87 26.30 -3.10 -10.08
N HIS A 88 26.77 -4.25 -10.54
CA HIS A 88 27.35 -5.23 -9.63
C HIS A 88 28.51 -4.50 -8.94
N LYS A 89 28.32 -4.12 -7.68
CA LYS A 89 29.44 -3.71 -6.85
C LYS A 89 30.35 -4.93 -6.78
N ALA A 90 31.40 -4.95 -7.59
CA ALA A 90 32.57 -5.76 -7.32
C ALA A 90 32.95 -5.42 -5.87
N ALA A 91 32.94 -6.43 -5.01
CA ALA A 91 33.45 -6.30 -3.66
C ALA A 91 34.95 -6.02 -3.78
N VAL A 92 35.31 -4.74 -3.88
CA VAL A 92 36.70 -4.31 -3.74
C VAL A 92 36.98 -4.36 -2.25
N GLY A 93 37.66 -5.42 -1.84
CA GLY A 93 38.16 -5.58 -0.49
C GLY A 93 39.08 -4.42 -0.12
N LEU A 94 38.61 -3.58 0.79
CA LEU A 94 39.50 -2.91 1.74
C LEU A 94 39.31 -3.63 3.06
N GLY A 95 40.25 -4.53 3.33
CA GLY A 95 40.35 -5.25 4.58
C GLY A 95 40.63 -4.28 5.72
N VAL A 96 39.62 -4.08 6.56
CA VAL A 96 39.81 -4.07 8.00
C VAL A 96 38.76 -5.04 8.54
N PRO A 97 39.15 -6.16 9.17
CA PRO A 97 38.17 -7.01 9.82
C PRO A 97 37.61 -6.23 10.99
N ILE A 98 36.39 -5.69 10.83
CA ILE A 98 35.58 -5.37 11.99
C ILE A 98 35.31 -6.72 12.64
N ILE A 99 36.07 -7.03 13.69
CA ILE A 99 35.68 -8.03 14.67
C ILE A 99 34.34 -7.54 15.21
N ARG A 100 33.25 -8.02 14.61
CA ARG A 100 31.96 -8.00 15.25
C ARG A 100 32.15 -8.88 16.48
N PRO A 101 31.98 -8.38 17.70
CA PRO A 101 31.93 -9.25 18.85
C PRO A 101 30.91 -10.34 18.51
N ILE A 102 31.29 -11.60 18.71
CA ILE A 102 30.38 -12.74 18.60
C ILE A 102 29.35 -12.52 19.71
N THR A 103 28.37 -11.69 19.41
CA THR A 103 27.13 -11.65 20.16
C THR A 103 26.34 -12.73 19.50
N HIS A 104 26.28 -13.88 20.17
CA HIS A 104 25.30 -14.91 19.91
C HIS A 104 23.98 -14.19 19.56
N PRO A 105 23.29 -14.56 18.47
CA PRO A 105 21.93 -14.09 18.29
C PRO A 105 21.19 -14.37 19.61
N PRO A 106 20.39 -13.41 20.13
CA PRO A 106 19.59 -13.70 21.31
C PRO A 106 18.86 -15.01 21.02
N GLU A 107 19.02 -16.00 21.90
CA GLU A 107 18.33 -17.26 21.72
C GLU A 107 16.87 -16.97 21.42
N PRO A 108 16.24 -17.69 20.47
CA PRO A 108 14.82 -17.53 20.21
C PRO A 108 14.12 -17.67 21.55
N VAL A 109 13.53 -16.56 22.02
CA VAL A 109 12.72 -16.57 23.23
C VAL A 109 11.72 -17.70 23.02
N PHE A 110 11.71 -18.65 23.93
CA PHE A 110 10.84 -19.82 23.89
C PHE A 110 9.40 -19.30 23.98
N VAL A 111 8.81 -18.97 22.82
CA VAL A 111 7.36 -18.87 22.67
C VAL A 111 6.85 -20.30 22.70
N PRO A 112 6.04 -20.68 23.69
CA PRO A 112 5.43 -22.00 23.69
C PRO A 112 4.67 -22.17 22.38
N ARG A 113 5.18 -23.04 21.50
CA ARG A 113 4.51 -23.41 20.27
C ARG A 113 3.30 -24.25 20.67
N VAL A 114 2.11 -23.70 20.55
CA VAL A 114 0.88 -24.51 20.60
C VAL A 114 0.96 -25.59 19.50
N PRO A 115 0.71 -26.87 19.83
CA PRO A 115 0.67 -27.93 18.83
C PRO A 115 -0.32 -27.60 17.71
N SER A 116 0.05 -27.92 16.47
CA SER A 116 -0.75 -27.67 15.27
C SER A 116 -2.09 -28.45 15.22
N THR A 117 -2.49 -29.11 16.31
CA THR A 117 -3.75 -29.87 16.46
C THR A 117 -4.80 -29.18 17.33
N ALA A 118 -4.56 -27.95 17.79
CA ALA A 118 -5.58 -27.13 18.46
C ALA A 118 -5.91 -25.87 17.64
N SER A 119 -6.48 -26.08 16.45
CA SER A 119 -7.38 -25.09 15.84
C SER A 119 -8.81 -25.58 16.06
N PRO A 120 -9.75 -24.76 16.55
CA PRO A 120 -11.16 -25.09 16.45
C PRO A 120 -11.51 -25.19 14.97
N ILE A 121 -11.85 -26.40 14.54
CA ILE A 121 -12.51 -26.67 13.27
C ILE A 121 -13.85 -25.94 13.32
N SER A 122 -14.06 -24.96 12.46
CA SER A 122 -15.41 -24.42 12.17
C SER A 122 -15.41 -23.65 10.85
N GLU A 123 -15.13 -24.36 9.77
CA GLU A 123 -15.72 -24.08 8.46
C GLU A 123 -16.32 -25.38 7.92
N GLY A 124 -17.62 -25.36 7.62
CA GLY A 124 -18.30 -26.36 6.80
C GLY A 124 -19.24 -27.32 7.55
N ASP A 125 -20.47 -26.88 7.81
CA ASP A 125 -21.64 -27.78 7.67
C ASP A 125 -22.81 -26.98 7.07
N GLU A 126 -22.72 -26.75 5.76
CA GLU A 126 -23.89 -26.46 4.92
C GLU A 126 -24.32 -27.78 4.28
N GLY A 127 -25.51 -28.29 4.62
CA GLY A 127 -26.26 -29.16 3.72
C GLY A 127 -27.14 -30.23 4.35
N LYS A 128 -28.31 -29.86 4.87
CA LYS A 128 -29.65 -30.36 4.45
C LYS A 128 -30.68 -30.19 5.57
N GLU A 129 -31.60 -29.26 5.38
CA GLU A 129 -33.01 -29.63 5.49
C GLU A 129 -33.83 -28.85 4.48
N LYS A 130 -34.42 -29.59 3.54
CA LYS A 130 -35.33 -29.10 2.52
C LYS A 130 -36.75 -29.08 3.10
N ASN A 131 -37.37 -27.91 3.11
CA ASN A 131 -38.79 -27.70 2.83
C ASN A 131 -38.93 -26.18 2.62
N GLY A 132 -39.25 -25.63 1.46
CA GLY A 132 -40.29 -26.04 0.53
C GLY A 132 -41.48 -25.09 0.68
N LYS A 133 -41.38 -23.87 0.13
CA LYS A 133 -42.51 -23.12 -0.43
C LYS A 133 -42.05 -21.83 -1.12
N ASP A 134 -42.02 -21.90 -2.43
CA ASP A 134 -41.97 -20.77 -3.34
C ASP A 134 -43.27 -19.97 -3.26
N GLY A 135 -43.15 -18.65 -3.31
CA GLY A 135 -44.24 -17.69 -3.24
C GLY A 135 -43.77 -16.33 -3.74
N GLU A 136 -43.81 -16.20 -5.06
CA GLU A 136 -43.59 -15.00 -5.87
C GLU A 136 -44.49 -13.81 -5.45
N SER A 137 -43.93 -12.59 -5.35
CA SER A 137 -44.53 -11.40 -5.96
C SER A 137 -43.71 -10.11 -5.76
N SER A 138 -43.30 -9.59 -6.92
CA SER A 138 -43.24 -8.20 -7.37
C SER A 138 -43.95 -7.11 -6.55
N SER A 139 -43.32 -5.92 -6.51
CA SER A 139 -43.86 -4.55 -6.78
C SER A 139 -43.27 -3.52 -5.80
N LYS A 140 -42.46 -2.55 -6.28
CA LYS A 140 -42.78 -1.16 -6.67
C LYS A 140 -42.31 -0.15 -5.61
N GLU A 141 -41.37 0.73 -5.98
CA GLU A 141 -41.54 2.14 -6.39
C GLU A 141 -41.83 3.11 -5.24
N GLY A 142 -41.10 4.24 -5.23
CA GLY A 142 -41.44 5.44 -4.48
C GLY A 142 -40.22 6.14 -3.88
N GLY A 143 -39.76 7.22 -4.52
CA GLY A 143 -38.88 8.20 -3.89
C GLY A 143 -39.69 9.19 -3.04
N ASP A 144 -39.02 9.89 -2.13
CA ASP A 144 -39.42 11.21 -1.67
C ASP A 144 -38.22 11.98 -1.10
N GLU A 145 -38.18 13.27 -1.40
CA GLU A 145 -37.21 14.26 -0.95
C GLU A 145 -37.50 14.67 0.51
N GLY A 146 -36.54 15.28 1.20
CA GLY A 146 -36.86 16.10 2.37
C GLY A 146 -35.90 15.98 3.56
N SER A 147 -35.14 17.06 3.75
CA SER A 147 -34.42 17.45 4.97
C SER A 147 -35.23 17.30 6.27
N ASP A 148 -34.57 16.91 7.37
CA ASP A 148 -34.37 17.84 8.51
C ASP A 148 -33.35 17.30 9.52
N GLN A 149 -32.58 18.23 10.09
CA GLN A 149 -31.81 18.01 11.32
C GLN A 149 -32.80 18.07 12.49
N THR A 150 -32.67 17.20 13.50
CA THR A 150 -32.69 17.54 14.93
C THR A 150 -32.81 16.31 15.83
N THR A 151 -31.91 16.27 16.82
CA THR A 151 -32.10 15.85 18.22
C THR A 151 -32.80 14.53 18.55
N GLY A 152 -32.01 13.61 19.12
CA GLY A 152 -32.31 12.85 20.34
C GLY A 152 -33.68 12.21 20.50
N THR A 153 -33.74 10.89 20.36
CA THR A 153 -34.60 10.03 21.19
C THR A 153 -34.04 8.60 21.22
N ALA A 154 -33.83 8.10 22.44
CA ALA A 154 -33.50 6.71 22.70
C ALA A 154 -34.60 5.80 22.13
N SER A 155 -34.28 5.05 21.07
CA SER A 155 -35.11 3.92 20.65
C SER A 155 -34.48 2.66 21.22
N ASN A 156 -35.18 2.06 22.18
CA ASN A 156 -34.95 0.74 22.73
C ASN A 156 -35.22 -0.32 21.65
N LYS A 157 -34.41 -0.32 20.59
CA LYS A 157 -34.40 -1.40 19.59
C LYS A 157 -33.62 -2.54 20.23
N GLU A 158 -34.34 -3.63 20.50
CA GLU A 158 -33.77 -4.84 21.08
C GLU A 158 -32.51 -5.23 20.29
N ILE A 159 -31.36 -5.24 20.97
CA ILE A 159 -30.07 -5.47 20.33
C ILE A 159 -30.05 -6.92 19.85
N PRO A 160 -29.83 -7.21 18.55
CA PRO A 160 -29.89 -8.57 18.05
C PRO A 160 -28.96 -9.49 18.83
N THR A 161 -29.45 -10.63 19.32
CA THR A 161 -28.67 -11.55 20.16
C THR A 161 -27.36 -11.99 19.49
N ARG A 162 -27.35 -12.11 18.16
CA ARG A 162 -26.13 -12.42 17.38
C ARG A 162 -25.06 -11.34 17.55
N ARG A 163 -25.44 -10.07 17.61
CA ARG A 163 -24.54 -8.93 17.80
C ARG A 163 -23.93 -8.96 19.20
N VAL A 164 -24.75 -9.17 20.23
CA VAL A 164 -24.29 -9.28 21.63
C VAL A 164 -23.35 -10.47 21.81
N LYS A 165 -23.68 -11.64 21.24
CA LYS A 165 -22.81 -12.82 21.28
C LYS A 165 -21.43 -12.56 20.68
N ARG A 166 -21.32 -11.69 19.67
CA ARG A 166 -20.05 -11.34 19.04
C ARG A 166 -19.13 -10.55 19.98
N TRP A 167 -19.68 -9.71 20.85
CA TRP A 167 -18.90 -8.97 21.85
C TRP A 167 -18.17 -9.90 22.82
N ALA A 168 -18.74 -11.08 23.11
CA ALA A 168 -18.15 -12.06 24.01
C ALA A 168 -16.88 -12.74 23.46
N PHE A 169 -16.57 -12.58 22.15
CA PHE A 169 -15.33 -13.11 21.57
C PHE A 169 -14.08 -12.29 21.95
N GLY A 170 -14.25 -11.10 22.52
CA GLY A 170 -13.15 -10.33 23.09
C GLY A 170 -13.45 -8.83 23.18
N LEU A 171 -12.71 -8.14 24.05
CA LEU A 171 -12.86 -6.70 24.27
C LEU A 171 -12.71 -5.87 22.99
N HIS A 172 -11.87 -6.31 22.06
CA HIS A 172 -11.72 -5.64 20.77
C HIS A 172 -13.02 -5.68 19.93
N GLU A 173 -13.74 -6.80 19.91
CA GLU A 173 -15.03 -6.91 19.20
C GLU A 173 -16.12 -6.07 19.87
N LEU A 174 -16.10 -5.99 21.22
CA LEU A 174 -17.00 -5.13 21.99
C LEU A 174 -16.77 -3.64 21.69
N LEU A 175 -15.51 -3.18 21.72
CA LEU A 175 -15.15 -1.77 21.55
C LEU A 175 -15.24 -1.30 20.10
N ARG A 176 -15.11 -2.20 19.11
CA ARG A 176 -15.33 -1.86 17.70
C ARG A 176 -16.79 -1.58 17.39
N ASP A 177 -17.71 -2.13 18.17
CA ASP A 177 -19.15 -1.93 18.01
C ASP A 177 -19.61 -0.67 18.77
N PRO A 178 -20.20 0.35 18.12
CA PRO A 178 -20.63 1.57 18.80
C PRO A 178 -21.62 1.36 19.95
N VAL A 179 -22.49 0.35 19.85
CA VAL A 179 -23.49 0.03 20.89
C VAL A 179 -22.84 -0.79 22.01
N GLY A 180 -21.98 -1.74 21.66
CA GLY A 180 -21.20 -2.50 22.64
C GLY A 180 -20.34 -1.58 23.50
N ARG A 181 -19.68 -0.63 22.83
CA ARG A 181 -18.88 0.43 23.45
C ARG A 181 -19.70 1.30 24.40
N ASP A 182 -20.86 1.81 23.98
CA ASP A 182 -21.74 2.61 24.87
C ASP A 182 -22.17 1.82 26.12
N HIS A 183 -22.55 0.55 25.95
CA HIS A 183 -22.88 -0.30 27.10
C HIS A 183 -21.68 -0.52 28.03
N PHE A 184 -20.49 -0.74 27.47
CA PHE A 184 -19.28 -0.95 28.25
C PHE A 184 -18.83 0.32 28.98
N THR A 185 -18.91 1.49 28.34
CA THR A 185 -18.64 2.78 28.99
C THR A 185 -19.57 3.00 30.18
N ARG A 186 -20.87 2.77 30.02
CA ARG A 186 -21.84 2.88 31.14
C ARG A 186 -21.58 1.88 32.26
N PHE A 187 -21.03 0.71 31.94
CA PHE A 187 -20.61 -0.27 32.94
C PHE A 187 -19.39 0.25 33.72
N LEU A 188 -18.36 0.74 33.04
CA LEU A 188 -17.15 1.28 33.67
C LEU A 188 -17.42 2.56 34.48
N ASP A 189 -18.37 3.40 34.07
CA ASP A 189 -18.78 4.59 34.83
C ASP A 189 -19.36 4.20 36.21
N LYS A 190 -20.00 3.03 36.34
CA LYS A 190 -20.50 2.52 37.63
C LYS A 190 -19.38 1.98 38.52
N GLU A 191 -18.32 1.49 37.91
CA GLU A 191 -17.14 0.92 38.57
C GLU A 191 -16.00 1.96 38.73
N PHE A 192 -16.28 3.25 38.50
CA PHE A 192 -15.30 4.34 38.57
C PHE A 192 -14.00 4.09 37.77
N SER A 193 -14.12 3.48 36.58
CA SER A 193 -12.97 3.13 35.72
C SER A 193 -13.10 3.60 34.27
N GLY A 194 -14.13 4.40 33.97
CA GLY A 194 -14.44 4.90 32.63
C GLY A 194 -13.35 5.79 32.04
N GLU A 195 -12.57 6.48 32.87
CA GLU A 195 -11.46 7.34 32.47
C GLU A 195 -10.35 6.59 31.72
N ASN A 196 -10.14 5.30 32.04
CA ASN A 196 -9.13 4.47 31.37
C ASN A 196 -9.51 4.16 29.92
N LEU A 197 -10.81 3.94 29.67
CA LEU A 197 -11.32 3.72 28.33
C LEU A 197 -11.29 5.02 27.52
N ARG A 198 -11.74 6.14 28.11
CA ARG A 198 -11.70 7.46 27.45
C ARG A 198 -10.28 7.84 27.03
N PHE A 199 -9.30 7.63 27.91
CA PHE A 199 -7.90 7.84 27.57
C PHE A 199 -7.46 6.95 26.40
N TRP A 200 -7.77 5.64 26.44
CA TRP A 200 -7.40 4.73 25.35
C TRP A 200 -8.02 5.15 24.01
N GLU A 201 -9.30 5.55 24.01
CA GLU A 201 -10.00 6.04 22.82
C GLU A 201 -9.36 7.31 22.26
N ALA A 202 -9.04 8.28 23.11
CA ALA A 202 -8.37 9.51 22.69
C ALA A 202 -7.01 9.23 22.05
N VAL A 203 -6.27 8.24 22.56
CA VAL A 203 -5.01 7.79 21.94
C VAL A 203 -5.23 7.07 20.59
N GLN A 204 -6.32 6.32 20.42
CA GLN A 204 -6.66 5.75 19.10
C GLN A 204 -7.04 6.86 18.09
N GLU A 205 -7.79 7.86 18.53
CA GLU A 205 -8.15 9.02 17.71
C GLU A 205 -6.89 9.75 17.23
N LEU A 206 -5.97 10.06 18.15
CA LEU A 206 -4.68 10.70 17.86
C LEU A 206 -3.92 10.02 16.70
N LYS A 207 -3.94 8.68 16.64
CA LYS A 207 -3.25 7.90 15.60
C LYS A 207 -3.84 8.09 14.22
N SER A 208 -5.13 8.39 14.14
CA SER A 208 -5.88 8.59 12.89
C SER A 208 -5.87 10.05 12.38
N LEU A 209 -5.45 11.00 13.22
CA LEU A 209 -5.45 12.43 12.87
C LEU A 209 -4.38 12.81 11.83
N PRO A 210 -4.65 13.85 11.01
CA PRO A 210 -3.67 14.45 10.13
C PRO A 210 -2.54 15.08 10.95
N GLN A 211 -1.33 15.12 10.36
CA GLN A 211 -0.12 15.57 11.07
C GLN A 211 -0.23 16.99 11.66
N SER A 212 -1.03 17.87 11.04
CA SER A 212 -1.28 19.24 11.51
C SER A 212 -2.02 19.31 12.84
N GLU A 213 -2.83 18.32 13.17
CA GLU A 213 -3.69 18.30 14.37
C GLU A 213 -3.08 17.49 15.52
N VAL A 214 -2.06 16.67 15.24
CA VAL A 214 -1.40 15.80 16.22
C VAL A 214 -0.92 16.58 17.45
N GLN A 215 -0.29 17.74 17.25
CA GLN A 215 0.25 18.52 18.37
C GLN A 215 -0.85 18.96 19.33
N ALA A 216 -1.92 19.57 18.81
CA ALA A 216 -3.05 20.04 19.60
C ALA A 216 -3.71 18.89 20.38
N LYS A 217 -3.91 17.74 19.72
CA LYS A 217 -4.52 16.57 20.36
C LYS A 217 -3.61 15.96 21.43
N VAL A 218 -2.29 15.97 21.25
CA VAL A 218 -1.35 15.52 22.30
C VAL A 218 -1.46 16.39 23.54
N ASP A 219 -1.50 17.70 23.37
CA ASP A 219 -1.61 18.65 24.48
C ASP A 219 -2.96 18.51 25.21
N GLU A 220 -4.06 18.31 24.47
CA GLU A 220 -5.39 17.98 25.01
C GLU A 220 -5.35 16.72 25.89
N ILE A 221 -4.87 15.58 25.35
CA ILE A 221 -4.79 14.30 26.06
C ILE A 221 -3.90 14.43 27.31
N TRP A 222 -2.77 15.14 27.20
CA TRP A 222 -1.90 15.37 28.35
C TRP A 222 -2.62 16.14 29.44
N SER A 223 -3.28 17.25 29.09
CA SER A 223 -4.00 18.11 30.03
C SER A 223 -5.18 17.43 30.70
N GLU A 224 -5.89 16.54 30.00
CA GLU A 224 -7.10 15.89 30.52
C GLU A 224 -6.76 14.71 31.44
N PHE A 225 -5.73 13.92 31.12
CA PHE A 225 -5.52 12.61 31.74
C PHE A 225 -4.22 12.45 32.54
N LEU A 226 -3.17 13.25 32.27
CA LEU A 226 -1.80 12.96 32.76
C LEU A 226 -1.08 14.15 33.41
N ALA A 227 -1.53 15.38 33.16
CA ALA A 227 -1.00 16.57 33.79
C ALA A 227 -1.16 16.51 35.33
N PRO A 228 -0.29 17.18 36.10
CA PRO A 228 -0.41 17.21 37.57
C PRO A 228 -1.76 17.76 38.07
N ASP A 229 -2.40 18.60 37.26
CA ASP A 229 -3.68 19.27 37.46
C ASP A 229 -4.77 18.74 36.51
N ALA A 230 -4.59 17.52 36.01
CA ALA A 230 -5.53 16.89 35.09
C ALA A 230 -6.96 16.86 35.63
N SER A 231 -7.93 17.15 34.76
CA SER A 231 -9.36 17.14 35.10
C SER A 231 -9.91 15.73 35.29
N CYS A 232 -9.33 14.73 34.63
CA CYS A 232 -9.70 13.32 34.68
C CYS A 232 -8.44 12.42 34.78
N PRO A 233 -7.68 12.49 35.89
CA PRO A 233 -6.37 11.85 35.98
C PRO A 233 -6.50 10.32 35.97
N ILE A 234 -5.72 9.66 35.12
CA ILE A 234 -5.65 8.19 35.08
C ILE A 234 -4.46 7.70 35.92
N ASN A 235 -4.62 6.56 36.60
CA ASN A 235 -3.52 5.99 37.39
C ASN A 235 -2.49 5.25 36.50
N VAL A 236 -1.39 5.89 36.13
CA VAL A 236 -0.31 5.26 35.34
C VAL A 236 0.87 4.88 36.23
N ASP A 237 1.43 3.68 36.05
CA ASP A 237 2.65 3.25 36.77
C ASP A 237 3.84 4.18 36.47
N SER A 238 4.79 4.29 37.42
CA SER A 238 5.92 5.25 37.33
C SER A 238 6.69 5.12 36.01
N ARG A 239 6.92 3.88 35.55
CA ARG A 239 7.69 3.63 34.32
C ARG A 239 6.97 4.16 33.09
N SER A 240 5.67 3.86 32.96
CA SER A 240 4.85 4.35 31.84
C SER A 240 4.68 5.88 31.88
N ASN A 241 4.57 6.48 33.07
CA ASN A 241 4.50 7.92 33.25
C ASN A 241 5.82 8.61 32.83
N GLU A 242 6.97 8.09 33.25
CA GLU A 242 8.29 8.61 32.86
C GLU A 242 8.56 8.53 31.36
N VAL A 243 8.15 7.43 30.71
CA VAL A 243 8.24 7.30 29.24
C VAL A 243 7.40 8.37 28.56
N THR A 244 6.16 8.55 29.00
CA THR A 244 5.26 9.55 28.42
C THR A 244 5.80 10.96 28.60
N LYS A 245 6.30 11.31 29.79
CA LYS A 245 6.97 12.61 30.07
C LYS A 245 8.18 12.86 29.17
N ARG A 246 8.95 11.82 28.85
CA ARG A 246 10.08 11.93 27.92
C ARG A 246 9.60 12.17 26.49
N ASN A 247 8.55 11.47 26.06
CA ASN A 247 7.97 11.63 24.73
C ASN A 247 7.37 13.04 24.53
N MET A 248 6.78 13.63 25.57
CA MET A 248 6.25 15.00 25.55
C MET A 248 7.30 16.08 25.24
N LYS A 249 8.60 15.77 25.27
CA LYS A 249 9.63 16.72 24.80
C LYS A 249 9.61 16.94 23.30
N ASN A 250 9.25 15.90 22.54
CA ASN A 250 9.09 15.92 21.08
C ASN A 250 7.86 15.07 20.75
N PRO A 251 6.65 15.61 21.00
CA PRO A 251 5.42 14.85 20.89
C PRO A 251 5.13 14.43 19.45
N ASP A 252 4.66 13.19 19.33
CA ASP A 252 4.19 12.59 18.08
C ASP A 252 2.93 11.73 18.33
N ARG A 253 2.44 11.07 17.28
CA ARG A 253 1.23 10.22 17.35
C ARG A 253 1.38 8.97 18.21
N TRP A 254 2.58 8.66 18.69
CA TRP A 254 2.90 7.49 19.52
C TRP A 254 3.29 7.89 20.95
N THR A 255 3.17 9.17 21.29
CA THR A 255 3.53 9.74 22.61
C THR A 255 3.00 8.91 23.78
N PHE A 256 1.77 8.41 23.67
CA PHE A 256 1.02 7.73 24.74
C PHE A 256 0.96 6.21 24.63
N ASP A 257 1.62 5.57 23.65
CA ASP A 257 1.43 4.15 23.33
C ASP A 257 1.67 3.22 24.53
N THR A 258 2.75 3.49 25.27
CA THR A 258 3.11 2.69 26.45
C THR A 258 2.01 2.77 27.51
N ALA A 259 1.48 3.97 27.77
CA ALA A 259 0.42 4.17 28.75
C ALA A 259 -0.90 3.55 28.27
N ALA A 260 -1.25 3.71 26.98
CA ALA A 260 -2.50 3.20 26.41
C ALA A 260 -2.56 1.68 26.40
N VAL A 261 -1.46 0.98 26.08
CA VAL A 261 -1.41 -0.50 26.11
C VAL A 261 -1.63 -1.02 27.53
N ARG A 262 -1.01 -0.38 28.54
CA ARG A 262 -1.19 -0.76 29.95
C ARG A 262 -2.62 -0.52 30.41
N LYS A 263 -3.20 0.61 30.01
CA LYS A 263 -4.58 0.98 30.33
C LYS A 263 -5.61 0.06 29.68
N PHE A 264 -5.36 -0.36 28.45
CA PHE A 264 -6.18 -1.37 27.79
C PHE A 264 -6.10 -2.74 28.47
N SER A 265 -4.91 -3.14 28.91
CA SER A 265 -4.72 -4.44 29.57
C SER A 265 -5.42 -4.55 30.92
N ILE A 266 -5.73 -3.45 31.61
CA ILE A 266 -6.46 -3.49 32.89
C ILE A 266 -7.99 -3.41 32.71
N LEU A 267 -8.46 -3.22 31.47
CA LEU A 267 -9.89 -3.31 31.10
C LEU A 267 -10.29 -4.75 30.73
N LEU A 268 -9.32 -5.66 30.60
CA LEU A 268 -9.46 -7.11 30.38
C LEU A 268 -9.30 -7.87 31.68
#